data_AF-A0A812QG38-F1
#
_entry.id   AF-A0A812QG38-F1
#
_cell.length_a   1.000
_cell.length_b   1.000
_cell.length_c   1.000
_cell.angle_alpha   90.00
_cell.angle_beta   90.00
_cell.angle_gamma   90.00
#
_symmetry.space_group_name_H-M   'P 1'
#
loop_
_entity.id
_entity.type
_entity.pdbx_description
1 polymer ?
#
loop_
_entity_poly.entity_id
_entity_poly.type
_entity_poly.pdbx_seq_one_letter_code
_entity_poly.pdbx_strand_id
1 'polypeptide(L)'
;MRKRRGDEGRSGLRCVICQKLSLEASSVWRQAKSIKPGSPYHYIGNAPAGKAAESKVLELITKRVCNRNALAALPNPKGYALHHPTLQFECDDVLENFGDGLVDALTLGENMAEFCWDVDICGTQDAKHFDFEPEDDDDIEEDSARVDPSSPRKQSEL
;
A
#
# COMPACT_ATOMS: atom_id res chain seq x y z
N MET A 1 -4.15 17.11 24.89
CA MET A 1 -4.38 16.49 23.56
C MET A 1 -5.73 16.95 23.05
N ARG A 2 -5.82 17.50 21.83
CA ARG A 2 -7.11 17.86 21.21
C ARG A 2 -7.85 16.57 20.84
N LYS A 3 -9.16 16.50 21.12
CA LYS A 3 -10.01 15.36 20.75
C LYS A 3 -10.33 15.45 19.26
N ARG A 4 -9.86 14.48 18.47
CA ARG A 4 -10.17 14.37 17.04
C ARG A 4 -11.61 13.89 16.91
N ARG A 5 -12.42 14.60 16.11
CA ARG A 5 -13.84 14.24 15.93
C ARG A 5 -14.00 13.03 15.02
N GLY A 6 -13.13 12.91 14.01
CA GLY A 6 -13.33 11.98 12.91
C GLY A 6 -14.41 12.46 11.94
N ASP A 7 -14.34 11.97 10.72
CA ASP A 7 -15.37 12.11 9.69
C ASP A 7 -15.61 10.74 9.07
N GLU A 8 -16.74 10.13 9.41
CA GLU A 8 -17.09 8.79 8.95
C GLU A 8 -17.69 8.78 7.53
N GLY A 9 -17.94 9.97 6.96
CA GLY A 9 -18.60 10.13 5.67
C GLY A 9 -20.04 9.59 5.67
N ARG A 10 -20.63 9.49 4.47
CA ARG A 10 -22.00 8.97 4.30
C ARG A 10 -22.08 7.45 4.40
N SER A 11 -20.96 6.78 4.13
CA SER A 11 -20.85 5.32 4.23
C SER A 11 -20.69 4.84 5.67
N GLY A 12 -20.25 5.72 6.58
CA GLY A 12 -19.81 5.33 7.92
C GLY A 12 -18.48 4.57 7.94
N LEU A 13 -17.80 4.45 6.79
CA LEU A 13 -16.58 3.65 6.61
C LEU A 13 -15.37 4.46 6.16
N ARG A 14 -15.44 5.79 6.17
CA ARG A 14 -14.35 6.65 5.68
C ARG A 14 -13.02 6.43 6.43
N CYS A 15 -13.06 6.24 7.74
CA CYS A 15 -11.86 5.88 8.52
C CYS A 15 -11.27 4.51 8.10
N VAL A 16 -12.12 3.49 7.89
CA VAL A 16 -11.68 2.17 7.41
C VAL A 16 -11.07 2.27 6.00
N ILE A 17 -11.71 3.02 5.11
CA ILE A 17 -11.22 3.28 3.75
C ILE A 17 -9.85 3.96 3.81
N CYS A 18 -9.70 5.01 4.61
CA CYS A 18 -8.42 5.70 4.77
C CYS A 18 -7.32 4.76 5.30
N GLN A 19 -7.61 3.95 6.33
CA GLN A 19 -6.61 3.03 6.86
C GLN A 19 -6.17 2.01 5.81
N LYS A 20 -7.10 1.50 5.00
CA LYS A 20 -6.77 0.59 3.90
C LYS A 20 -5.94 1.27 2.82
N LEU A 21 -6.26 2.52 2.46
CA LEU A 21 -5.46 3.32 1.53
C LEU A 21 -4.03 3.51 2.06
N SER A 22 -3.88 3.88 3.32
CA SER A 22 -2.57 4.15 3.95
C SER A 22 -1.70 2.89 4.03
N LEU A 23 -2.32 1.75 4.34
CA LEU A 23 -1.66 0.45 4.34
C LEU A 23 -1.16 0.07 2.94
N GLU A 24 -2.03 0.12 1.94
CA GLU A 24 -1.66 -0.22 0.56
C GLU A 24 -0.64 0.75 -0.01
N ALA A 25 -0.73 2.03 0.32
CA ALA A 25 0.24 3.04 -0.09
C ALA A 25 1.62 2.74 0.48
N SER A 26 1.70 2.30 1.74
CA SER A 26 2.96 1.84 2.35
C SER A 26 3.55 0.63 1.63
N SER A 27 2.71 -0.35 1.25
CA SER A 27 3.13 -1.52 0.48
C SER A 27 3.63 -1.16 -0.92
N VAL A 28 2.85 -0.36 -1.66
CA VAL A 28 3.20 0.12 -3.01
C VAL A 28 4.48 0.96 -2.98
N TRP A 29 4.67 1.81 -1.97
CA TRP A 29 5.84 2.66 -1.82
C TRP A 29 7.10 1.85 -1.49
N ARG A 30 7.01 0.89 -0.57
CA ARG A 30 8.12 -0.04 -0.27
C ARG A 30 8.49 -0.86 -1.49
N GLN A 31 7.49 -1.39 -2.19
CA GLN A 31 7.69 -2.06 -3.47
C GLN A 31 8.40 -1.11 -4.42
N ALA A 32 7.92 0.10 -4.68
CA ALA A 32 8.59 1.04 -5.58
C ALA A 32 10.06 1.35 -5.21
N LYS A 33 10.41 1.36 -3.92
CA LYS A 33 11.78 1.61 -3.43
C LYS A 33 12.72 0.40 -3.52
N SER A 34 12.22 -0.84 -3.42
CA SER A 34 13.06 -2.05 -3.29
C SER A 34 13.62 -2.60 -4.63
N ILE A 35 13.38 -1.90 -5.74
CA ILE A 35 13.44 -2.54 -7.07
C ILE A 35 14.76 -2.24 -7.75
N LYS A 36 15.62 -3.26 -7.75
CA LYS A 36 16.84 -3.34 -8.55
C LYS A 36 16.54 -3.04 -10.03
N PRO A 37 17.50 -2.46 -10.78
CA PRO A 37 17.34 -2.21 -12.21
C PRO A 37 16.97 -3.51 -12.95
N GLY A 38 15.79 -3.55 -13.58
CA GLY A 38 15.29 -4.66 -14.40
C GLY A 38 13.99 -5.36 -13.95
N SER A 39 13.43 -5.12 -12.76
CA SER A 39 12.16 -5.76 -12.35
C SER A 39 10.91 -5.14 -13.01
N PRO A 40 9.71 -5.76 -12.97
CA PRO A 40 8.48 -5.20 -13.56
C PRO A 40 8.12 -3.77 -13.12
N TYR A 41 8.66 -3.27 -12.01
CA TYR A 41 8.56 -1.87 -11.58
C TYR A 41 9.81 -1.03 -11.87
N HIS A 42 10.87 -1.60 -12.46
CA HIS A 42 11.78 -0.84 -13.32
C HIS A 42 11.00 -0.11 -14.43
N TYR A 43 9.81 -0.64 -14.74
CA TYR A 43 8.80 -0.02 -15.57
C TYR A 43 7.61 0.49 -14.76
N ILE A 44 7.84 1.43 -13.85
CA ILE A 44 6.94 2.60 -13.79
C ILE A 44 7.05 3.43 -15.13
N GLY A 45 7.26 2.76 -16.26
CA GLY A 45 8.05 3.20 -17.42
C GLY A 45 7.65 2.49 -18.72
N ASN A 46 6.37 2.13 -18.86
CA ASN A 46 5.73 1.91 -20.17
C ASN A 46 4.45 2.76 -20.35
N ALA A 47 4.25 3.74 -19.48
CA ALA A 47 3.38 4.89 -19.73
C ALA A 47 4.23 6.02 -20.33
N PRO A 48 3.70 6.84 -21.25
CA PRO A 48 4.46 7.94 -21.86
C PRO A 48 5.16 8.77 -20.79
N ALA A 49 6.39 9.19 -21.08
CA ALA A 49 7.39 9.76 -20.16
C ALA A 49 7.01 11.11 -19.49
N GLY A 50 5.83 11.22 -18.86
CA GLY A 50 5.31 12.50 -18.38
C GLY A 50 4.57 12.48 -17.03
N LYS A 51 4.48 11.34 -16.32
CA LYS A 51 3.82 11.29 -15.00
C LYS A 51 4.82 11.14 -13.84
N ALA A 52 4.68 12.02 -12.86
CA ALA A 52 5.46 12.06 -11.62
C ALA A 52 5.25 10.76 -10.78
N ALA A 53 6.26 10.33 -10.02
CA ALA A 53 6.24 9.07 -9.27
C ALA A 53 5.05 9.00 -8.30
N GLU A 54 4.71 10.15 -7.73
CA GLU A 54 3.59 10.44 -6.86
C GLU A 54 2.25 10.07 -7.52
N SER A 55 2.03 10.51 -8.75
CA SER A 55 0.82 10.17 -9.53
C SER A 55 0.72 8.68 -9.82
N LYS A 56 1.84 7.98 -9.98
CA LYS A 56 1.85 6.52 -10.20
C LYS A 56 1.48 5.74 -8.93
N VAL A 57 1.95 6.20 -7.77
CA VAL A 57 1.56 5.61 -6.48
C VAL A 57 0.06 5.77 -6.28
N LEU A 58 -0.46 6.99 -6.48
CA LEU A 58 -1.89 7.28 -6.36
C LEU A 58 -2.74 6.44 -7.32
N GLU A 59 -2.37 6.35 -8.60
CA GLU A 59 -3.11 5.52 -9.57
C GLU A 59 -3.15 4.03 -9.19
N LEU A 60 -2.06 3.50 -8.63
CA LEU A 60 -1.99 2.10 -8.22
C LEU A 60 -2.85 1.84 -6.98
N ILE A 61 -2.79 2.70 -5.96
CA ILE A 61 -3.61 2.54 -4.76
C ILE A 61 -5.11 2.73 -5.07
N THR A 62 -5.48 3.66 -5.96
CA THR A 62 -6.87 3.81 -6.41
C THR A 62 -7.38 2.50 -7.01
N LYS A 63 -6.60 1.90 -7.91
CA LYS A 63 -6.99 0.63 -8.55
C LYS A 63 -7.09 -0.53 -7.56
N ARG A 64 -6.21 -0.59 -6.56
CA ARG A 64 -6.19 -1.68 -5.57
C ARG A 64 -7.28 -1.54 -4.50
N VAL A 65 -7.60 -0.32 -4.08
CA VAL A 65 -8.49 -0.06 -2.94
C VAL A 65 -9.87 0.42 -3.36
N CYS A 66 -9.98 1.37 -4.28
CA CYS A 66 -11.24 2.00 -4.67
C CYS A 66 -12.04 1.20 -5.72
N ASN A 67 -11.71 -0.07 -5.94
CA ASN A 67 -12.50 -0.95 -6.80
C ASN A 67 -13.60 -1.66 -5.99
N ARG A 68 -14.68 -2.05 -6.67
CA ARG A 68 -15.87 -2.66 -6.06
C ARG A 68 -15.55 -3.87 -5.18
N ASN A 69 -14.62 -4.74 -5.60
CA ASN A 69 -14.32 -5.98 -4.89
C ASN A 69 -13.57 -5.69 -3.58
N ALA A 70 -12.57 -4.80 -3.63
CA ALA A 70 -11.80 -4.40 -2.46
C ALA A 70 -12.70 -3.67 -1.43
N LEU A 71 -13.55 -2.75 -1.90
CA LEU A 71 -14.49 -2.02 -1.03
C LEU A 71 -15.53 -2.95 -0.38
N ALA A 72 -15.95 -4.01 -1.07
CA ALA A 72 -16.86 -5.01 -0.51
C ALA A 72 -16.25 -5.83 0.63
N ALA A 73 -14.92 -5.98 0.63
CA ALA A 73 -14.18 -6.77 1.61
C ALA A 73 -13.73 -5.97 2.84
N LEU A 74 -14.03 -4.67 2.90
CA LEU A 74 -13.63 -3.83 4.02
C LEU A 74 -14.37 -4.22 5.31
N PRO A 75 -13.69 -4.16 6.48
CA PRO A 75 -14.34 -4.30 7.76
C PRO A 75 -15.51 -3.31 7.93
N ASN A 76 -16.65 -3.82 8.39
CA ASN A 76 -17.84 -3.02 8.68
C ASN A 76 -18.22 -3.16 10.16
N PRO A 77 -17.45 -2.55 11.09
CA PRO A 77 -17.58 -2.79 12.53
C PRO A 77 -18.93 -2.36 13.09
N LYS A 78 -19.57 -1.37 12.47
CA LYS A 78 -20.87 -0.82 12.89
C LYS A 78 -22.06 -1.46 12.16
N GLY A 79 -21.81 -2.37 11.21
CA GLY A 79 -22.85 -3.10 10.48
C GLY A 79 -23.71 -2.21 9.56
N TYR A 80 -23.15 -1.14 9.00
CA TYR A 80 -23.89 -0.25 8.09
C TYR A 80 -24.30 -0.96 6.80
N ALA A 81 -25.38 -0.48 6.18
CA ALA A 81 -25.77 -0.96 4.86
C ALA A 81 -24.71 -0.56 3.81
N LEU A 82 -24.14 -1.57 3.13
CA LEU A 82 -23.10 -1.34 2.13
C LEU A 82 -23.73 -0.90 0.81
N HIS A 83 -23.67 0.40 0.53
CA HIS A 83 -24.05 0.97 -0.76
C HIS A 83 -22.79 1.26 -1.59
N HIS A 84 -22.46 0.37 -2.54
CA HIS A 84 -21.20 0.44 -3.29
C HIS A 84 -20.91 1.78 -3.97
N PRO A 85 -21.86 2.45 -4.64
CA PRO A 85 -21.58 3.77 -5.23
C PRO A 85 -21.13 4.80 -4.20
N THR A 86 -21.68 4.74 -2.98
CA THR A 86 -21.25 5.63 -1.88
C THR A 86 -19.85 5.28 -1.41
N LEU A 87 -19.52 3.99 -1.27
CA LEU A 87 -18.17 3.58 -0.88
C LEU A 87 -17.12 4.01 -1.91
N GLN A 88 -17.45 3.88 -3.19
CA GLN A 88 -16.56 4.27 -4.28
C GLN A 88 -16.34 5.78 -4.28
N PHE A 89 -17.42 6.56 -4.20
CA PHE A 89 -17.34 8.02 -4.07
C PHE A 89 -16.48 8.44 -2.87
N GLU A 90 -16.69 7.85 -1.70
CA GLU A 90 -15.92 8.18 -0.49
C GLU A 90 -14.43 7.80 -0.64
N CYS A 91 -14.12 6.70 -1.32
CA CYS A 91 -12.73 6.30 -1.59
C CYS A 91 -12.03 7.29 -2.54
N ASP A 92 -12.71 7.66 -3.62
CA ASP A 92 -12.20 8.65 -4.58
C ASP A 92 -12.04 10.03 -3.91
N ASP A 93 -13.01 10.45 -3.10
CA ASP A 93 -12.99 11.72 -2.36
C ASP A 93 -11.87 11.77 -1.31
N VAL A 94 -11.58 10.67 -0.61
CA VAL A 94 -10.42 10.60 0.29
C VAL A 94 -9.11 10.78 -0.49
N LEU A 95 -8.97 10.16 -1.66
CA LEU A 95 -7.77 10.32 -2.48
C LEU A 95 -7.65 11.70 -3.11
N GLU A 96 -8.75 12.31 -3.54
CA GLU A 96 -8.76 13.65 -4.11
C GLU A 96 -8.34 14.71 -3.08
N ASN A 97 -8.83 14.59 -1.84
CA ASN A 97 -8.57 15.60 -0.80
C ASN A 97 -7.26 15.36 -0.01
N PHE A 98 -6.84 14.09 0.14
CA PHE A 98 -5.73 13.72 1.02
C PHE A 98 -4.63 12.93 0.32
N GLY A 99 -4.75 12.64 -0.98
CA GLY A 99 -3.77 11.87 -1.74
C GLY A 99 -2.39 12.53 -1.79
N ASP A 100 -2.33 13.85 -1.97
CA ASP A 100 -1.05 14.56 -1.96
C ASP A 100 -0.37 14.46 -0.58
N GLY A 101 -1.12 14.69 0.50
CA GLY A 101 -0.60 14.54 1.86
C GLY A 101 -0.17 13.09 2.20
N LEU A 102 -0.86 12.10 1.63
CA LEU A 102 -0.49 10.69 1.76
C LEU A 102 0.88 10.42 1.12
N VAL A 103 1.15 11.00 -0.05
CA VAL A 103 2.43 10.84 -0.75
C VAL A 103 3.54 11.62 -0.05
N ASP A 104 3.26 12.80 0.48
CA ASP A 104 4.21 13.58 1.28
C ASP A 104 4.62 12.81 2.53
N ALA A 105 3.65 12.24 3.27
CA ALA A 105 3.91 11.39 4.44
C ALA A 105 4.81 10.19 4.11
N LEU A 106 4.54 9.51 3.00
CA LEU A 106 5.38 8.41 2.50
C LEU A 106 6.80 8.86 2.14
N THR A 107 6.95 10.06 1.58
CA THR A 107 8.23 10.61 1.15
C THR A 107 9.08 11.02 2.35
N LEU A 108 8.45 11.59 3.38
CA LEU A 108 9.08 11.99 4.64
C LEU A 108 9.34 10.80 5.58
N GLY A 109 8.78 9.62 5.28
CA GLY A 109 8.94 8.42 6.10
C GLY A 109 8.12 8.48 7.40
N GLU A 110 6.96 9.15 7.34
CA GLU A 110 6.03 9.24 8.45
C GLU A 110 5.36 7.89 8.77
N ASN A 111 4.78 7.79 9.96
CA ASN A 111 4.07 6.59 10.39
C ASN A 111 2.68 6.54 9.74
N MET A 112 2.57 5.75 8.68
CA MET A 112 1.31 5.58 7.93
C MET A 112 0.18 4.95 8.77
N ALA A 113 0.50 4.32 9.91
CA ALA A 113 -0.52 3.83 10.83
C ALA A 113 -1.28 4.97 11.54
N GLU A 114 -0.70 6.17 11.64
CA GLU A 114 -1.31 7.33 12.31
C GLU A 114 -1.88 8.35 11.32
N PHE A 115 -1.49 8.27 10.03
CA PHE A 115 -1.88 9.21 8.98
C PHE A 115 -3.38 9.58 9.01
N CYS A 116 -4.28 8.60 9.04
CA CYS A 116 -5.73 8.85 9.00
C CYS A 116 -6.27 9.62 10.21
N TRP A 117 -5.59 9.53 11.36
CA TRP A 117 -5.88 10.36 12.52
C TRP A 117 -5.25 11.75 12.37
N ASP A 118 -4.07 11.86 11.78
CA ASP A 118 -3.40 13.15 11.60
C ASP A 118 -4.11 14.05 10.60
N VAL A 119 -4.78 13.47 9.60
CA VAL A 119 -5.67 14.19 8.67
C VAL A 119 -7.12 14.29 9.17
N ASP A 120 -7.38 13.97 10.44
CA ASP A 120 -8.69 14.06 11.12
C ASP A 120 -9.85 13.25 10.48
N ILE A 121 -9.55 12.30 9.59
CA ILE A 121 -10.56 11.36 9.05
C ILE A 121 -10.99 10.37 10.14
N CYS A 122 -10.04 9.80 10.87
CA CYS A 122 -10.31 8.93 12.01
C CYS A 122 -10.40 9.76 13.31
N GLY A 123 -11.47 9.53 14.06
CA GLY A 123 -11.68 10.08 15.39
C GLY A 123 -10.82 9.39 16.44
N THR A 124 -10.63 10.05 17.59
CA THR A 124 -9.81 9.50 18.69
C THR A 124 -10.33 8.14 19.22
N GLN A 125 -11.60 7.81 18.99
CA GLN A 125 -12.22 6.57 19.44
C GLN A 125 -12.26 5.48 18.36
N ASP A 126 -11.85 5.79 17.13
CA ASP A 126 -11.86 4.82 16.05
C ASP A 126 -10.79 3.76 16.26
N ALA A 127 -11.15 2.51 15.96
CA ALA A 127 -10.25 1.38 16.08
C ALA A 127 -9.29 1.31 14.89
N LYS A 128 -8.11 0.73 15.11
CA LYS A 128 -7.23 0.29 14.04
C LYS A 128 -7.74 -1.05 13.51
N HIS A 129 -8.05 -1.08 12.22
CA HIS A 129 -8.70 -2.23 11.56
C HIS A 129 -7.74 -3.10 10.75
N PHE A 130 -6.52 -2.64 10.53
CA PHE A 130 -5.52 -3.36 9.76
C PHE A 130 -4.20 -3.39 10.51
N ASP A 131 -3.43 -4.45 10.26
CA ASP A 131 -2.04 -4.50 10.69
C ASP A 131 -1.17 -3.73 9.69
N PHE A 132 -0.27 -2.90 10.22
CA PHE A 132 0.66 -2.09 9.43
C PHE A 132 2.10 -2.61 9.54
N GLU A 133 2.32 -3.67 10.32
CA GLU A 133 3.62 -4.33 10.35
C GLU A 133 3.93 -4.97 8.98
N PRO A 134 5.19 -4.89 8.50
CA PRO A 134 5.64 -5.71 7.40
C PRO A 134 5.35 -7.19 7.70
N GLU A 135 4.69 -7.90 6.80
CA GLU A 135 4.93 -9.35 6.73
C GLU A 135 6.38 -9.49 6.26
N ASP A 136 7.28 -9.86 7.17
CA ASP A 136 8.66 -10.20 6.86
C ASP A 136 8.63 -11.48 6.00
N ASP A 137 8.65 -11.31 4.67
CA ASP A 137 8.97 -12.38 3.71
C ASP A 137 10.48 -12.71 3.84
N ASP A 138 10.88 -13.25 4.99
CA ASP A 138 12.19 -13.84 5.24
C ASP A 138 12.27 -15.31 4.76
N ASP A 139 11.39 -15.72 3.83
CA ASP A 139 11.51 -16.99 3.11
C ASP A 139 12.37 -16.81 1.84
N ILE A 140 13.60 -16.31 2.01
CA ILE A 140 14.66 -16.61 1.05
C ILE A 140 15.14 -18.03 1.37
N GLU A 141 14.59 -19.02 0.67
CA GLU A 141 15.26 -20.32 0.56
C GLU A 141 16.63 -20.10 -0.10
N GLU A 142 17.67 -20.05 0.72
CA GLU A 142 19.07 -20.12 0.33
C GLU A 142 19.38 -21.53 -0.20
N ASP A 143 18.91 -21.86 -1.41
CA ASP A 143 19.37 -23.09 -2.08
C ASP A 143 20.79 -22.88 -2.60
N SER A 144 21.69 -23.45 -1.82
CA SER A 144 23.12 -23.37 -1.94
C SER A 144 23.61 -24.23 -3.09
N ALA A 145 24.36 -23.62 -4.00
CA ALA A 145 25.49 -24.22 -4.71
C ALA A 145 25.21 -25.43 -5.65
N ARG A 146 25.24 -25.09 -6.95
CA ARG A 146 25.66 -25.95 -8.07
C ARG A 146 26.79 -26.91 -7.71
N VAL A 147 26.56 -28.21 -7.83
CA VAL A 147 27.60 -29.21 -8.09
C VAL A 147 27.33 -29.81 -9.47
N ASP A 148 28.13 -29.39 -10.44
CA ASP A 148 28.20 -29.99 -11.78
C ASP A 148 29.29 -31.07 -11.77
N PRO A 149 28.95 -32.38 -11.85
CA PRO A 149 29.92 -33.45 -11.73
C PRO A 149 30.27 -34.02 -13.10
N SER A 150 30.80 -33.21 -14.03
CA SER A 150 31.24 -33.77 -15.32
C SER A 150 32.25 -32.92 -16.10
N SER A 151 33.49 -32.84 -15.62
CA SER A 151 34.66 -32.87 -16.53
C SER A 151 36.01 -33.11 -15.83
N PRO A 152 36.99 -33.71 -16.54
CA PRO A 152 37.96 -34.63 -15.95
C PRO A 152 39.24 -33.95 -15.40
N ARG A 153 39.74 -34.47 -14.28
CA ARG A 153 41.07 -34.16 -13.75
C ARG A 153 42.14 -34.72 -14.69
N LYS A 154 42.94 -33.84 -15.29
CA LYS A 154 44.32 -34.14 -15.69
C LYS A 154 45.17 -34.25 -14.42
N GLN A 155 45.83 -35.38 -14.22
CA GLN A 155 47.05 -35.45 -13.42
C GLN A 155 48.17 -35.91 -14.34
N SER A 156 49.12 -35.00 -14.54
CA SER A 156 50.45 -35.26 -15.06
C SER A 156 51.37 -35.63 -13.89
N GLU A 157 52.34 -36.48 -14.22
CA GLU A 157 53.67 -36.65 -13.60
C GLU A 157 53.80 -37.49 -12.32
N LEU A 158 54.28 -38.73 -12.48
CA LEU A 158 55.71 -39.08 -12.49
C LEU A 158 55.96 -40.45 -13.13
#